data_AF-A0A815V348-F1
#
_entry.id   AF-A0A815V348-F1
#
_cell.length_a   1.000
_cell.length_b   1.000
_cell.length_c   1.000
_cell.angle_alpha   90.00
_cell.angle_beta   90.00
_cell.angle_gamma   90.00
#
_symmetry.space_group_name_H-M   'P 1'
#
loop_
_entity.id
_entity.type
_entity.pdbx_description
1 polymer ?
#
loop_
_entity_poly.entity_id
_entity_poly.type
_entity_poly.pdbx_seq_one_letter_code
_entity_poly.pdbx_strand_id
1 'polypeptide(L)'
;MPHGKKKSNFRTPKVTFAIPSPMNHEDSCVLDQSTICAEWYRLWSSFGFTEHQWSSRALKVEEYTRKLLESKLLTYKEQLNKRKKLLKQSVEDYEELISRTGLPSAVDSLTFDELKLREQEAYIEKKMQDLLVQEGQLIHQRSELETQQKQLCSLLNSSPIEFDENVPMSLVEINHKIEDHLKMLADLKSLRLTQVSSYYQKLKQYSEQLEWTPAPSSSVEYLLLEKYDHCLTADCLNQIETTIHDLENKIEEQKVRFTILHNQLGHLYERLKKNAEKDYCLAYKTGSENINAFTIKQLEHEIACCREERMRNGKEYRQSIREQIVDLLDKSHLGDNERSVLKNLDLETLSADLLDAYDAEYERVAQLFEKRRPVIEAYEKWLTFWNDFVAFTKASTDPGRFRIRGYNAEAEGRKRKKFLRELPQIEQEFLNTLSEYDDTTFCIDNIPIRQK
;
A
#
# COMPACT_ATOMS: atom_id res chain seq x y z
N MET A 1 -47.76 117.38 51.45
CA MET A 1 -49.05 116.65 51.53
C MET A 1 -49.92 117.14 50.38
N PRO A 2 -50.65 116.29 49.63
CA PRO A 2 -51.42 115.16 50.14
C PRO A 2 -51.07 113.79 49.53
N HIS A 3 -51.48 112.76 50.26
CA HIS A 3 -51.29 111.34 50.01
C HIS A 3 -52.14 110.82 48.84
N GLY A 4 -51.50 110.12 47.89
CA GLY A 4 -52.16 109.29 46.88
C GLY A 4 -51.60 107.87 46.90
N LYS A 5 -52.37 106.93 47.45
CA LYS A 5 -52.07 105.49 47.51
C LYS A 5 -51.85 104.93 46.10
N LYS A 6 -50.64 104.46 45.78
CA LYS A 6 -50.40 103.57 44.64
C LYS A 6 -50.36 102.12 45.14
N LYS A 7 -51.36 101.34 44.71
CA LYS A 7 -51.46 99.89 44.86
C LYS A 7 -50.18 99.25 44.30
N SER A 8 -49.46 98.47 45.11
CA SER A 8 -48.39 97.61 44.62
C SER A 8 -49.03 96.44 43.86
N ASN A 9 -48.74 96.37 42.57
CA ASN A 9 -49.02 95.19 41.76
C ASN A 9 -48.12 94.05 42.26
N PHE A 10 -48.69 93.10 43.00
CA PHE A 10 -48.05 91.82 43.28
C PHE A 10 -47.95 91.03 41.97
N ARG A 11 -46.79 91.07 41.32
CA ARG A 11 -46.39 90.02 40.38
C ARG A 11 -45.75 88.91 41.20
N THR A 12 -46.46 87.80 41.33
CA THR A 12 -45.90 86.53 41.79
C THR A 12 -44.79 86.10 40.82
N PRO A 13 -43.55 85.84 41.30
CA PRO A 13 -42.57 85.17 40.47
C PRO A 13 -43.02 83.71 40.27
N LYS A 14 -43.40 83.37 39.03
CA LYS A 14 -43.64 81.98 38.63
C LYS A 14 -42.29 81.27 38.58
N VAL A 15 -42.04 80.39 39.54
CA VAL A 15 -40.98 79.38 39.43
C VAL A 15 -41.66 78.11 38.96
N THR A 16 -41.66 77.88 37.65
CA THR A 16 -42.11 76.63 37.04
C THR A 16 -40.90 75.75 36.78
N PHE A 17 -40.75 74.67 37.55
CA PHE A 17 -39.90 73.55 37.17
C PHE A 17 -40.76 72.56 36.39
N ALA A 18 -40.69 72.61 35.06
CA ALA A 18 -41.30 71.61 34.19
C ALA A 18 -40.21 70.61 33.76
N ILE A 19 -40.33 69.37 34.22
CA ILE A 19 -39.60 68.21 33.69
C ILE A 19 -40.65 67.37 32.97
N PRO A 20 -40.55 67.10 31.65
CA PRO A 20 -41.56 66.30 30.96
C PRO A 20 -41.41 64.82 31.31
N SER A 21 -42.43 64.22 31.93
CA SER A 21 -42.60 62.78 32.12
C SER A 21 -44.02 62.34 31.75
N PRO A 22 -44.20 61.28 30.94
CA PRO A 22 -45.50 60.83 30.52
C PRO A 22 -46.13 59.96 31.61
N MET A 23 -46.98 60.55 32.46
CA MET A 23 -48.14 59.97 33.14
C MET A 23 -48.39 60.67 34.49
N ASN A 24 -49.50 61.42 34.59
CA ASN A 24 -50.30 61.80 35.79
C ASN A 24 -49.62 62.28 37.09
N HIS A 25 -48.29 62.29 37.19
CA HIS A 25 -47.52 62.65 38.39
C HIS A 25 -47.02 64.08 38.36
N GLU A 26 -46.92 64.72 37.18
CA GLU A 26 -46.62 66.15 37.09
C GLU A 26 -47.72 66.96 37.78
N ASP A 27 -48.98 66.70 37.43
CA ASP A 27 -50.12 67.41 38.00
C ASP A 27 -50.41 67.05 39.47
N SER A 28 -49.85 65.96 40.01
CA SER A 28 -49.96 65.65 41.45
C SER A 28 -48.78 66.23 42.22
N CYS A 29 -47.54 65.99 41.80
CA CYS A 29 -46.36 66.43 42.51
C CYS A 29 -46.16 67.96 42.47
N VAL A 30 -46.47 68.60 41.33
CA VAL A 30 -46.35 70.06 41.16
C VAL A 30 -47.51 70.78 41.86
N LEU A 31 -48.71 70.20 41.84
CA LEU A 31 -49.89 70.75 42.51
C LEU A 31 -49.80 70.60 44.03
N ASP A 32 -49.24 69.49 44.53
CA ASP A 32 -48.95 69.30 45.96
C ASP A 32 -47.83 70.24 46.44
N GLN A 33 -46.77 70.47 45.66
CA GLN A 33 -45.76 71.47 45.98
C GLN A 33 -46.33 72.89 46.06
N SER A 34 -47.18 73.27 45.10
CA SER A 34 -47.91 74.55 45.08
C SER A 34 -48.77 74.73 46.34
N THR A 35 -49.49 73.68 46.74
CA THR A 35 -50.38 73.69 47.91
C THR A 35 -49.59 73.78 49.21
N ILE A 36 -48.50 73.02 49.35
CA ILE A 36 -47.58 73.07 50.50
C ILE A 36 -46.91 74.45 50.61
N CYS A 37 -46.50 75.05 49.49
CA CYS A 37 -45.94 76.39 49.48
C CYS A 37 -46.97 77.43 49.96
N ALA A 38 -48.22 77.33 49.50
CA ALA A 38 -49.31 78.23 49.92
C ALA A 38 -49.62 78.13 51.43
N GLU A 39 -49.56 76.93 52.01
CA GLU A 39 -49.69 76.74 53.45
C GLU A 39 -48.51 77.30 54.24
N TRP A 40 -47.27 77.16 53.74
CA TRP A 40 -46.10 77.79 54.36
C TRP A 40 -46.21 79.32 54.39
N TYR A 41 -46.66 79.94 53.29
CA TYR A 41 -46.89 81.39 53.26
C TYR A 41 -47.98 81.83 54.23
N ARG A 42 -49.07 81.06 54.37
CA ARG A 42 -50.11 81.32 55.39
C ARG A 42 -49.56 81.24 56.81
N LEU A 43 -48.80 80.19 57.13
CA LEU A 43 -48.17 80.01 58.44
C LEU A 43 -47.18 81.14 58.73
N TRP A 44 -46.29 81.47 57.79
CA TRP A 44 -45.32 82.54 57.98
C TRP A 44 -45.96 83.92 58.10
N SER A 45 -47.12 84.16 57.47
CA SER A 45 -47.92 85.36 57.66
C SER A 45 -48.53 85.44 59.06
N SER A 46 -48.99 84.32 59.62
CA SER A 46 -49.53 84.26 61.00
C SER A 46 -48.47 84.50 62.09
N PHE A 47 -47.21 84.15 61.81
CA PHE A 47 -46.08 84.39 62.72
C PHE A 47 -45.49 85.82 62.62
N GLY A 48 -45.91 86.64 61.65
CA GLY A 48 -45.46 88.03 61.51
C GLY A 48 -44.05 88.20 60.91
N PHE A 49 -43.54 87.22 60.16
CA PHE A 49 -42.24 87.33 59.47
C PHE A 49 -42.29 88.36 58.32
N THR A 50 -41.15 89.00 58.03
CA THR A 50 -41.04 89.95 56.90
C THR A 50 -40.86 89.22 55.57
N GLU A 51 -41.22 89.88 54.47
CA GLU A 51 -41.12 89.32 53.11
C GLU A 51 -39.70 88.85 52.76
N HIS A 52 -38.66 89.54 53.26
CA HIS A 52 -37.26 89.10 53.12
C HIS A 52 -36.97 87.77 53.85
N GLN A 53 -37.60 87.53 55.01
CA GLN A 53 -37.46 86.28 55.76
C GLN A 53 -38.24 85.13 55.12
N TRP A 54 -39.37 85.41 54.44
CA TRP A 54 -40.08 84.41 53.63
C TRP A 54 -39.22 83.96 52.45
N SER A 55 -38.68 84.92 51.70
CA SER A 55 -37.80 84.63 50.56
C SER A 55 -36.56 83.86 50.97
N SER A 56 -35.92 84.22 52.09
CA SER A 56 -34.74 83.49 52.60
C SER A 56 -35.05 82.03 52.99
N ARG A 57 -36.21 81.75 53.59
CA ARG A 57 -36.62 80.38 53.95
C ARG A 57 -37.04 79.57 52.73
N ALA A 58 -37.77 80.17 51.79
CA ALA A 58 -38.15 79.55 50.52
C ALA A 58 -36.92 79.18 49.69
N LEU A 59 -35.93 80.07 49.60
CA LEU A 59 -34.65 79.82 48.92
C LEU A 59 -33.89 78.64 49.53
N LYS A 60 -33.92 78.46 50.86
CA LYS A 60 -33.30 77.29 51.51
C LYS A 60 -34.00 75.99 51.12
N VAL A 61 -35.33 75.97 51.08
CA VAL A 61 -36.08 74.76 50.65
C VAL A 61 -35.82 74.46 49.18
N GLU A 62 -35.78 75.47 48.32
CA GLU A 62 -35.39 75.33 46.91
C GLU A 62 -33.95 74.77 46.79
N GLU A 63 -33.02 75.25 47.61
CA GLU A 63 -31.66 74.73 47.65
C GLU A 63 -31.60 73.26 48.11
N TYR A 64 -32.38 72.86 49.13
CA TYR A 64 -32.45 71.47 49.58
C TYR A 64 -33.07 70.54 48.53
N THR A 65 -34.18 70.94 47.91
CA THR A 65 -34.84 70.17 46.85
C THR A 65 -33.95 70.05 45.62
N ARG A 66 -33.27 71.13 45.22
CA ARG A 66 -32.29 71.13 44.12
C ARG A 66 -31.14 70.18 44.40
N LYS A 67 -30.49 70.26 45.58
CA LYS A 67 -29.41 69.34 45.97
C LYS A 67 -29.85 67.88 45.97
N LEU A 68 -31.06 67.60 46.45
CA LEU A 68 -31.62 66.25 46.44
C LEU A 68 -31.82 65.74 45.00
N LEU A 69 -32.45 66.53 44.13
CA LEU A 69 -32.68 66.17 42.73
C LEU A 69 -31.37 66.02 41.94
N GLU A 70 -30.41 66.93 42.14
CA GLU A 70 -29.07 66.85 41.54
C GLU A 70 -28.33 65.59 41.99
N SER A 71 -28.40 65.25 43.29
CA SER A 71 -27.78 64.02 43.81
C SER A 71 -28.39 62.77 43.17
N LYS A 72 -29.72 62.70 43.05
CA LYS A 72 -30.42 61.57 42.43
C LYS A 72 -30.12 61.48 40.93
N LEU A 73 -30.10 62.61 40.23
CA LEU A 73 -29.74 62.67 38.82
C LEU A 73 -28.30 62.18 38.60
N LEU A 74 -27.36 62.58 39.47
CA LEU A 74 -25.98 62.10 39.41
C LEU A 74 -25.91 60.59 39.62
N THR A 75 -26.59 60.05 40.64
CA THR A 75 -26.65 58.60 40.87
C THR A 75 -27.20 57.85 39.65
N TYR A 76 -28.27 58.34 39.00
CA TYR A 76 -28.81 57.71 37.80
C TYR A 76 -27.85 57.79 36.61
N LYS A 77 -27.14 58.91 36.42
CA LYS A 77 -26.10 59.05 35.38
C LYS A 77 -24.94 58.07 35.60
N GLU A 78 -24.48 57.92 36.84
CA GLU A 78 -23.45 56.96 37.21
C GLU A 78 -23.89 55.52 36.95
N GLN A 79 -25.12 55.15 37.34
CA GLN A 79 -25.69 53.84 37.06
C GLN A 79 -25.80 53.57 35.56
N LEU A 80 -26.24 54.56 34.78
CA LEU A 80 -26.35 54.46 33.32
C LEU A 80 -24.97 54.21 32.69
N ASN A 81 -23.95 54.99 33.09
CA ASN A 81 -22.59 54.83 32.59
C ASN A 81 -22.00 53.46 32.97
N LYS A 82 -22.24 53.00 34.19
CA LYS A 82 -21.80 51.68 34.65
C LYS A 82 -22.42 50.56 33.80
N ARG A 83 -23.74 50.63 33.53
CA ARG A 83 -24.43 49.65 32.67
C ARG A 83 -23.93 49.65 31.24
N LYS A 84 -23.74 50.83 30.63
CA LYS A 84 -23.15 50.95 29.29
C LYS A 84 -21.75 50.32 29.20
N LYS A 85 -20.93 50.53 30.24
CA LYS A 85 -19.59 49.93 30.30
C LYS A 85 -19.66 48.40 30.39
N LEU A 86 -20.54 47.86 31.24
CA LEU A 86 -20.75 46.41 31.38
C LEU A 86 -21.28 45.79 30.07
N LEU A 87 -22.23 46.46 29.41
CA LEU A 87 -22.76 46.00 28.12
C LEU A 87 -21.65 45.91 27.07
N LYS A 88 -20.81 46.95 26.96
CA LYS A 88 -19.67 46.95 26.03
C LYS A 88 -18.72 45.77 26.30
N GLN A 89 -18.42 45.52 27.57
CA GLN A 89 -17.59 44.39 27.97
C GLN A 89 -18.24 43.04 27.61
N SER A 90 -19.54 42.87 27.85
CA SER A 90 -20.25 41.63 27.47
C SER A 90 -20.31 41.40 25.95
N VAL A 91 -20.30 42.46 25.14
CA VAL A 91 -20.22 42.35 23.68
C VAL A 91 -18.81 41.94 23.26
N GLU A 92 -17.77 42.52 23.86
CA GLU A 92 -16.37 42.12 23.64
C GLU A 92 -16.15 40.64 24.03
N ASP A 93 -16.65 40.22 25.20
CA ASP A 93 -16.58 38.82 25.66
C ASP A 93 -17.32 37.87 24.68
N TYR A 94 -18.45 38.30 24.12
CA TYR A 94 -19.20 37.54 23.12
C TYR A 94 -18.44 37.39 21.79
N GLU A 95 -17.80 38.46 21.31
CA GLU A 95 -16.97 38.44 20.09
C GLU A 95 -15.70 37.58 20.26
N GLU A 96 -15.08 37.60 21.45
CA GLU A 96 -13.96 36.73 21.78
C GLU A 96 -14.41 35.25 21.77
N LEU A 97 -15.58 34.96 22.34
CA LEU A 97 -16.12 33.60 22.39
C LEU A 97 -16.49 33.09 20.99
N ILE A 98 -17.02 33.95 20.11
CA ILE A 98 -17.19 33.65 18.68
C ILE A 98 -15.86 33.31 18.03
N SER A 99 -14.83 34.13 18.24
CA SER A 99 -13.51 33.93 17.63
C SER A 99 -12.88 32.60 18.08
N ARG A 100 -13.04 32.26 19.36
CA ARG A 100 -12.54 31.02 19.96
C ARG A 100 -13.30 29.78 19.49
N THR A 101 -14.62 29.88 19.35
CA THR A 101 -15.46 28.76 18.88
C THR A 101 -15.39 28.58 17.36
N GLY A 102 -15.26 29.67 16.60
CA GLY A 102 -15.36 29.68 15.14
C GLY A 102 -16.80 29.66 14.62
N LEU A 103 -17.79 29.84 15.51
CA LEU A 103 -19.20 29.84 15.15
C LEU A 103 -19.62 31.18 14.54
N PRO A 104 -20.57 31.21 13.60
CA PRO A 104 -21.06 32.45 13.04
C PRO A 104 -21.77 33.30 14.11
N SER A 105 -21.54 34.62 14.09
CA SER A 105 -22.25 35.55 14.98
C SER A 105 -23.75 35.48 14.74
N ALA A 106 -24.51 35.28 15.81
CA ALA A 106 -25.97 35.29 15.80
C ALA A 106 -26.56 36.66 16.19
N VAL A 107 -25.70 37.65 16.41
CA VAL A 107 -26.07 39.04 16.71
C VAL A 107 -26.04 39.83 15.40
N ASP A 108 -27.20 40.26 14.93
CA ASP A 108 -27.31 41.19 13.82
C ASP A 108 -27.13 42.63 14.36
N SER A 109 -26.00 43.25 14.01
CA SER A 109 -25.60 44.58 14.51
C SER A 109 -26.64 45.66 14.25
N LEU A 110 -27.38 45.59 13.14
CA LEU A 110 -28.41 46.58 12.81
C LEU A 110 -29.59 46.48 13.77
N THR A 111 -30.04 45.26 14.04
CA THR A 111 -31.15 45.02 14.99
C THR A 111 -30.75 45.29 16.43
N PHE A 112 -29.47 45.09 16.76
CA PHE A 112 -28.96 45.26 18.12
C PHE A 112 -28.86 46.73 18.53
N ASP A 113 -28.42 47.60 17.62
CA ASP A 113 -28.27 49.04 17.88
C ASP A 113 -29.62 49.77 17.99
N GLU A 114 -30.69 49.20 17.42
CA GLU A 114 -32.06 49.75 17.50
C GLU A 114 -32.74 49.50 18.87
N LEU A 115 -32.24 48.55 19.67
CA LEU A 115 -32.80 48.17 20.96
C LEU A 115 -32.48 49.17 22.08
N LYS A 116 -33.37 49.30 23.07
CA LYS A 116 -33.08 50.09 24.28
C LYS A 116 -32.04 49.36 25.14
N LEU A 117 -31.30 50.10 25.96
CA LEU A 117 -30.20 49.56 26.79
C LEU A 117 -30.57 48.28 27.57
N ARG A 118 -31.75 48.22 28.19
CA ARG A 118 -32.20 47.02 28.94
C ARG A 118 -32.49 45.83 28.02
N GLU A 119 -33.00 46.10 26.82
CA GLU A 119 -33.28 45.08 25.82
C GLU A 119 -31.97 44.56 25.20
N GLN A 120 -30.99 45.44 24.98
CA GLN A 120 -29.64 45.07 24.55
C GLN A 120 -28.95 44.15 25.57
N GLU A 121 -29.00 44.48 26.87
CA GLU A 121 -28.45 43.65 27.95
C GLU A 121 -29.08 42.24 27.93
N ALA A 122 -30.41 42.14 27.92
CA ALA A 122 -31.11 40.86 27.91
C ALA A 122 -30.85 40.05 26.62
N TYR A 123 -30.69 40.74 25.49
CA TYR A 123 -30.39 40.12 24.21
C TYR A 123 -29.00 39.48 24.19
N ILE A 124 -27.96 40.23 24.59
CA ILE A 124 -26.58 39.71 24.66
C ILE A 124 -26.48 38.59 25.70
N GLU A 125 -27.08 38.74 26.88
CA GLU A 125 -27.07 37.71 27.91
C GLU A 125 -27.64 36.38 27.39
N LYS A 126 -28.78 36.44 26.68
CA LYS A 126 -29.37 35.26 26.06
C LYS A 126 -28.45 34.65 24.99
N LYS A 127 -27.90 35.47 24.09
CA LYS A 127 -27.01 35.01 23.01
C LYS A 127 -25.70 34.43 23.55
N MET A 128 -25.16 35.00 24.61
CA MET A 128 -23.99 34.49 25.30
C MET A 128 -24.28 33.14 25.94
N GLN A 129 -25.44 32.98 26.59
CA GLN A 129 -25.85 31.70 27.16
C GLN A 129 -26.02 30.61 26.09
N ASP A 130 -26.65 30.93 24.95
CA ASP A 130 -26.81 30.01 23.83
C ASP A 130 -25.43 29.58 23.28
N LEU A 131 -24.50 30.53 23.15
CA LEU A 131 -23.16 30.27 22.61
C LEU A 131 -22.30 29.44 23.58
N LEU A 132 -22.41 29.65 24.90
CA LEU A 132 -21.75 28.81 25.91
C LEU A 132 -22.24 27.36 25.87
N VAL A 133 -23.53 27.13 25.60
CA VAL A 133 -24.07 25.78 25.42
C VAL A 133 -23.48 25.13 24.16
N GLN A 134 -23.41 25.87 23.05
CA GLN A 134 -22.81 25.37 21.80
C GLN A 134 -21.32 25.07 21.97
N GLU A 135 -20.58 25.93 22.68
CA GLU A 135 -19.18 25.68 23.03
C GLU A 135 -19.03 24.37 23.82
N GLY A 136 -19.86 24.17 24.85
CA GLY A 136 -19.85 22.93 25.63
C GLY A 136 -20.09 21.68 24.77
N GLN A 137 -20.99 21.77 23.78
CA GLN A 137 -21.23 20.70 22.81
C GLN A 137 -20.01 20.43 21.92
N LEU A 138 -19.37 21.49 21.41
CA LEU A 138 -18.16 21.36 20.59
C LEU A 138 -16.99 20.77 21.37
N ILE A 139 -16.82 21.12 22.65
CA ILE A 139 -15.80 20.54 23.54
C ILE A 139 -16.09 19.06 23.80
N HIS A 140 -17.35 18.72 24.03
CA HIS A 140 -17.75 17.33 24.21
C HIS A 140 -17.48 16.50 22.94
N GLN A 141 -17.91 16.99 21.77
CA GLN A 141 -17.63 16.37 20.48
C GLN A 141 -16.12 16.17 20.28
N ARG A 142 -15.31 17.19 20.60
CA ARG A 142 -13.85 17.08 20.54
C ARG A 142 -13.33 15.92 21.39
N SER A 143 -13.80 15.78 22.63
CA SER A 143 -13.37 14.73 23.54
C SER A 143 -13.71 13.31 23.01
N GLU A 144 -14.86 13.16 22.36
CA GLU A 144 -15.26 11.91 21.70
C GLU A 144 -14.38 11.62 20.49
N LEU A 145 -14.17 12.62 19.62
CA LEU A 145 -13.32 12.49 18.44
C LEU A 145 -11.87 12.15 18.81
N GLU A 146 -11.29 12.79 19.83
CA GLU A 146 -9.95 12.49 20.33
C GLU A 146 -9.86 11.07 20.89
N THR A 147 -10.92 10.59 21.55
CA THR A 147 -10.97 9.21 22.08
C THR A 147 -11.00 8.20 20.94
N GLN A 148 -11.83 8.43 19.92
CA GLN A 148 -11.87 7.58 18.72
C GLN A 148 -10.53 7.58 17.97
N GLN A 149 -9.89 8.76 17.86
CA GLN A 149 -8.60 8.89 17.20
C GLN A 149 -7.53 8.11 17.95
N LYS A 150 -7.45 8.22 19.28
CA LYS A 150 -6.49 7.47 20.11
C LYS A 150 -6.67 5.96 19.95
N GLN A 151 -7.91 5.47 19.92
CA GLN A 151 -8.20 4.05 19.71
C GLN A 151 -7.73 3.55 18.34
N LEU A 152 -8.06 4.27 17.26
CA LEU A 152 -7.63 3.90 15.91
C LEU A 152 -6.10 4.01 15.74
N CYS A 153 -5.50 5.07 16.29
CA CYS A 153 -4.05 5.25 16.28
C CYS A 153 -3.31 4.12 17.01
N SER A 154 -3.82 3.69 18.17
CA SER A 154 -3.26 2.55 18.91
C SER A 154 -3.35 1.25 18.12
N LEU A 155 -4.41 1.04 17.35
CA LEU A 155 -4.60 -0.16 16.53
C LEU A 155 -3.64 -0.17 15.32
N LEU A 156 -3.44 0.98 14.69
CA LEU A 156 -2.67 1.14 13.46
C LEU A 156 -1.18 1.44 13.70
N ASN A 157 -0.79 1.63 14.97
CA ASN A 157 0.51 2.14 15.41
C ASN A 157 0.88 3.47 14.73
N SER A 158 -0.06 4.41 14.73
CA SER A 158 0.12 5.78 14.20
C SER A 158 -0.01 6.81 15.32
N SER A 159 0.55 8.00 15.11
CA SER A 159 0.44 9.09 16.09
C SER A 159 -0.86 9.89 15.90
N PRO A 160 -1.53 10.33 16.98
CA PRO A 160 -2.60 11.33 16.91
C PRO A 160 -2.10 12.66 16.34
N ILE A 161 -3.02 13.51 15.89
CA ILE A 161 -2.68 14.88 15.49
C ILE A 161 -2.30 15.69 16.74
N GLU A 162 -1.16 16.36 16.65
CA GLU A 162 -0.77 17.41 17.60
C GLU A 162 -1.10 18.78 17.02
N PHE A 163 -1.71 19.65 17.84
CA PHE A 163 -2.01 21.02 17.46
C PHE A 163 -0.98 21.95 18.10
N ASP A 164 -0.33 22.79 17.29
CA ASP A 164 0.61 23.80 17.77
C ASP A 164 -0.15 24.91 18.51
N GLU A 165 0.22 25.17 19.77
CA GLU A 165 -0.37 26.23 20.60
C GLU A 165 -0.12 27.63 20.00
N ASN A 166 0.88 27.79 19.12
CA ASN A 166 1.21 29.07 18.49
C ASN A 166 0.33 29.43 17.29
N VAL A 167 -0.49 28.50 16.78
CA VAL A 167 -1.38 28.75 15.65
C VAL A 167 -2.81 28.88 16.18
N PRO A 168 -3.36 30.11 16.26
CA PRO A 168 -4.72 30.30 16.73
C PRO A 168 -5.70 29.63 15.75
N MET A 169 -6.34 28.55 16.21
CA MET A 169 -7.39 27.83 15.51
C MET A 169 -8.63 27.80 16.38
N SER A 170 -9.78 27.97 15.74
CA SER A 170 -11.06 27.85 16.41
C SER A 170 -11.38 26.39 16.75
N LEU A 171 -12.29 26.19 17.71
CA LEU A 171 -12.71 24.85 18.13
C LEU A 171 -13.35 24.05 16.98
N VAL A 172 -14.13 24.70 16.10
CA VAL A 172 -14.71 24.07 14.91
C VAL A 172 -13.63 23.58 13.94
N GLU A 173 -12.60 24.41 13.68
CA GLU A 173 -11.49 24.01 12.79
C GLU A 173 -10.69 22.84 13.35
N ILE A 174 -10.45 22.81 14.66
CA ILE A 174 -9.78 21.70 15.34
C ILE A 174 -10.59 20.41 15.17
N ASN A 175 -11.89 20.46 15.48
CA ASN A 175 -12.77 19.29 15.34
C ASN A 175 -12.78 18.76 13.91
N HIS A 176 -12.89 19.65 12.91
CA HIS A 176 -12.87 19.26 11.51
C HIS A 176 -11.57 18.57 11.10
N LYS A 177 -10.42 19.07 11.57
CA LYS A 177 -9.12 18.42 11.33
C LYS A 177 -9.02 17.03 11.95
N ILE A 178 -9.58 16.83 13.16
CA ILE A 178 -9.62 15.50 13.79
C ILE A 178 -10.53 14.56 12.97
N GLU A 179 -11.69 15.05 12.50
CA GLU A 179 -12.60 14.29 11.65
C GLU A 179 -11.95 13.85 10.34
N ASP A 180 -11.25 14.76 9.65
CA ASP A 180 -10.53 14.45 8.40
C ASP A 180 -9.45 13.36 8.63
N HIS A 181 -8.72 13.45 9.74
CA HIS A 181 -7.74 12.44 10.09
C HIS A 181 -8.37 11.11 10.49
N LEU A 182 -9.49 11.11 11.21
CA LEU A 182 -10.25 9.90 11.48
C LEU A 182 -10.68 9.22 10.18
N LYS A 183 -11.09 10.00 9.17
CA LYS A 183 -11.42 9.51 7.83
C LYS A 183 -10.20 8.85 7.17
N MET A 184 -9.06 9.53 7.17
CA MET A 184 -7.80 8.98 6.65
C MET A 184 -7.39 7.68 7.36
N LEU A 185 -7.51 7.62 8.70
CA LEU A 185 -7.21 6.42 9.48
C LEU A 185 -8.18 5.27 9.16
N ALA A 186 -9.46 5.58 8.96
CA ALA A 186 -10.46 4.59 8.58
C ALA A 186 -10.18 3.99 7.19
N ASP A 187 -9.82 4.84 6.22
CA ASP A 187 -9.41 4.41 4.88
C ASP A 187 -8.16 3.54 4.95
N LEU A 188 -7.16 3.95 5.72
CA LEU A 188 -5.93 3.18 5.94
C LEU A 188 -6.21 1.83 6.62
N LYS A 189 -7.11 1.78 7.62
CA LYS A 189 -7.55 0.54 8.24
C LYS A 189 -8.18 -0.40 7.22
N SER A 190 -9.06 0.10 6.36
CA SER A 190 -9.73 -0.70 5.33
C SER A 190 -8.74 -1.27 4.30
N LEU A 191 -7.75 -0.47 3.90
CA LEU A 191 -6.68 -0.90 2.99
C LEU A 191 -5.86 -2.03 3.62
N ARG A 192 -5.38 -1.84 4.86
CA ARG A 192 -4.58 -2.84 5.56
C ARG A 192 -5.36 -4.12 5.81
N LEU A 193 -6.65 -4.04 6.15
CA LEU A 193 -7.50 -5.23 6.33
C LEU A 193 -7.64 -6.03 5.02
N THR A 194 -7.74 -5.34 3.89
CA THR A 194 -7.77 -5.98 2.56
C THR A 194 -6.44 -6.70 2.26
N GLN A 195 -5.31 -6.06 2.56
CA GLN A 195 -3.98 -6.68 2.43
C GLN A 195 -3.86 -7.93 3.31
N VAL A 196 -4.24 -7.83 4.59
CA VAL A 196 -4.23 -8.93 5.56
C VAL A 196 -5.08 -10.10 5.07
N SER A 197 -6.26 -9.85 4.51
CA SER A 197 -7.11 -10.91 3.92
C SER A 197 -6.42 -11.60 2.75
N SER A 198 -5.73 -10.86 1.89
CA SER A 198 -4.99 -11.45 0.75
C SER A 198 -3.78 -12.27 1.23
N TYR A 199 -3.09 -11.80 2.26
CA TYR A 199 -1.96 -12.50 2.89
C TYR A 199 -2.41 -13.78 3.59
N TYR A 200 -3.56 -13.76 4.27
CA TYR A 200 -4.15 -14.95 4.87
C TYR A 200 -4.40 -16.05 3.83
N GLN A 201 -4.99 -15.71 2.68
CA GLN A 201 -5.25 -16.68 1.61
C GLN A 201 -3.96 -17.31 1.08
N LYS A 202 -2.93 -16.49 0.80
CA LYS A 202 -1.61 -16.97 0.37
C LYS A 202 -0.96 -17.88 1.41
N LEU A 203 -0.90 -17.42 2.66
CA LEU A 203 -0.27 -18.17 3.76
C LEU A 203 -0.97 -19.49 4.02
N LYS A 204 -2.31 -19.51 3.95
CA LYS A 204 -3.08 -20.75 4.08
C LYS A 204 -2.67 -21.75 2.99
N GLN A 205 -2.67 -21.32 1.73
CA GLN A 205 -2.25 -22.15 0.60
C GLN A 205 -0.80 -22.65 0.77
N TYR A 206 0.14 -21.78 1.14
CA TYR A 206 1.54 -22.15 1.32
C TYR A 206 1.75 -23.07 2.52
N SER A 207 0.99 -22.88 3.61
CA SER A 207 1.03 -23.77 4.79
C SER A 207 0.57 -25.19 4.45
N GLU A 208 -0.46 -25.32 3.63
CA GLU A 208 -0.98 -26.62 3.17
C GLU A 208 0.02 -27.30 2.21
N GLN A 209 0.64 -26.56 1.30
CA GLN A 209 1.60 -27.09 0.33
C GLN A 209 2.92 -27.55 0.99
N LEU A 210 3.45 -26.75 1.92
CA LEU A 210 4.74 -27.00 2.54
C LEU A 210 4.65 -27.79 3.86
N GLU A 211 3.45 -28.11 4.34
CA GLU A 211 3.20 -28.60 5.71
C GLU A 211 3.87 -27.70 6.76
N TRP A 212 3.89 -26.39 6.49
CA TRP A 212 4.60 -25.40 7.29
C TRP A 212 3.71 -24.86 8.42
N THR A 213 4.32 -24.70 9.60
CA THR A 213 3.68 -24.08 10.77
C THR A 213 4.38 -22.79 11.16
N PRO A 214 3.63 -21.71 11.49
CA PRO A 214 4.21 -20.45 11.94
C PRO A 214 4.93 -20.59 13.28
N ALA A 215 5.85 -19.67 13.55
CA ALA A 215 6.45 -19.55 14.87
C ALA A 215 5.39 -19.09 15.91
N PRO A 216 5.44 -19.59 17.14
CA PRO A 216 4.50 -19.21 18.18
C PRO A 216 4.62 -17.71 18.52
N SER A 217 3.49 -17.09 18.81
CA SER A 217 3.31 -15.66 19.07
C SER A 217 3.78 -14.72 17.96
N SER A 218 3.92 -15.20 16.72
CA SER A 218 4.27 -14.37 15.58
C SER A 218 3.05 -13.66 14.98
N SER A 219 3.28 -12.53 14.30
CA SER A 219 2.24 -11.82 13.53
C SER A 219 1.52 -12.73 12.52
N VAL A 220 2.23 -13.74 12.00
CA VAL A 220 1.71 -14.72 11.05
C VAL A 220 0.81 -15.76 11.73
N GLU A 221 1.14 -16.19 12.95
CA GLU A 221 0.26 -17.08 13.72
C GLU A 221 -1.06 -16.37 14.06
N TYR A 222 -1.01 -15.12 14.53
CA TYR A 222 -2.23 -14.34 14.79
C TYR A 222 -3.12 -14.20 13.55
N LEU A 223 -2.49 -14.01 12.39
CA LEU A 223 -3.19 -13.94 11.11
C LEU A 223 -3.90 -15.26 10.77
N LEU A 224 -3.20 -16.39 10.91
CA LEU A 224 -3.76 -17.71 10.63
C LEU A 224 -4.86 -18.12 11.63
N LEU A 225 -4.84 -17.55 12.84
CA LEU A 225 -5.91 -17.67 13.84
C LEU A 225 -7.07 -16.66 13.63
N GLU A 226 -7.10 -15.97 12.48
CA GLU A 226 -8.14 -14.99 12.10
C GLU A 226 -8.24 -13.78 13.05
N LYS A 227 -7.18 -13.49 13.81
CA LYS A 227 -7.11 -12.32 14.70
C LYS A 227 -6.53 -11.10 13.98
N TYR A 228 -7.22 -10.64 12.94
CA TYR A 228 -6.73 -9.62 12.00
C TYR A 228 -6.34 -8.29 12.65
N ASP A 229 -7.02 -7.88 13.72
CA ASP A 229 -6.77 -6.62 14.42
C ASP A 229 -5.33 -6.50 14.97
N HIS A 230 -4.69 -7.63 15.29
CA HIS A 230 -3.30 -7.64 15.76
C HIS A 230 -2.26 -7.52 14.64
N CYS A 231 -2.68 -7.62 13.37
CA CYS A 231 -1.81 -7.64 12.20
C CYS A 231 -1.85 -6.34 11.39
N LEU A 232 -2.52 -5.30 11.90
CA LEU A 232 -2.76 -4.04 11.17
C LEU A 232 -1.63 -3.02 11.30
N THR A 233 -0.56 -3.29 12.04
CA THR A 233 0.59 -2.37 12.14
C THR A 233 1.52 -2.54 10.93
N ALA A 234 2.27 -1.49 10.58
CA ALA A 234 3.21 -1.55 9.46
C ALA A 234 4.28 -2.64 9.68
N ASP A 235 4.77 -2.77 10.91
CA ASP A 235 5.78 -3.78 11.26
C ASP A 235 5.25 -5.21 11.13
N CYS A 236 4.00 -5.45 11.58
CA CYS A 236 3.35 -6.75 11.41
C CYS A 236 3.16 -7.09 9.93
N LEU A 237 2.71 -6.14 9.11
CA LEU A 237 2.55 -6.34 7.67
C LEU A 237 3.88 -6.68 6.99
N ASN A 238 4.95 -5.96 7.32
CA ASN A 238 6.28 -6.24 6.78
C ASN A 238 6.80 -7.62 7.19
N GLN A 239 6.57 -8.04 8.45
CA GLN A 239 6.92 -9.40 8.91
C GLN A 239 6.14 -10.49 8.15
N ILE A 240 4.84 -10.26 7.92
CA ILE A 240 3.99 -11.18 7.16
C ILE A 240 4.48 -11.27 5.71
N GLU A 241 4.75 -10.14 5.07
CA GLU A 241 5.26 -10.08 3.69
C GLU A 241 6.63 -10.76 3.55
N THR A 242 7.54 -10.52 4.50
CA THR A 242 8.85 -11.21 4.54
C THR A 242 8.65 -12.73 4.67
N THR A 243 7.74 -13.18 5.53
CA THR A 243 7.45 -14.61 5.69
C THR A 243 6.85 -15.21 4.42
N ILE A 244 5.95 -14.48 3.75
CA ILE A 244 5.37 -14.88 2.46
C ILE A 244 6.50 -15.04 1.42
N HIS A 245 7.40 -14.07 1.33
CA HIS A 245 8.54 -14.14 0.41
C HIS A 245 9.46 -15.34 0.70
N ASP A 246 9.76 -15.61 1.96
CA ASP A 246 10.56 -16.77 2.37
C ASP A 246 9.88 -18.10 2.00
N LEU A 247 8.55 -18.18 2.13
CA LEU A 247 7.78 -19.37 1.73
C LEU A 247 7.73 -19.53 0.22
N GLU A 248 7.59 -18.44 -0.54
CA GLU A 248 7.65 -18.45 -2.01
C GLU A 248 9.02 -18.96 -2.50
N ASN A 249 10.11 -18.48 -1.90
CA ASN A 249 11.46 -18.95 -2.20
C ASN A 249 11.60 -20.46 -1.91
N LYS A 250 11.08 -20.95 -0.78
CA LYS A 250 11.08 -22.39 -0.46
C LYS A 250 10.25 -23.22 -1.43
N ILE A 251 9.10 -22.72 -1.88
CA ILE A 251 8.29 -23.40 -2.91
C ILE A 251 9.08 -23.50 -4.21
N GLU A 252 9.75 -22.42 -4.61
CA GLU A 252 10.54 -22.42 -5.84
C GLU A 252 11.77 -23.35 -5.74
N GLU A 253 12.47 -23.35 -4.61
CA GLU A 253 13.54 -24.32 -4.32
C GLU A 253 13.04 -25.77 -4.41
N GLN A 254 11.84 -26.06 -3.88
CA GLN A 254 11.22 -27.37 -3.99
C GLN A 254 10.90 -27.76 -5.43
N LYS A 255 10.40 -26.82 -6.26
CA LYS A 255 10.13 -27.07 -7.68
C LYS A 255 11.41 -27.33 -8.47
N VAL A 256 12.47 -26.57 -8.23
CA VAL A 256 13.78 -26.77 -8.85
C VAL A 256 14.33 -28.13 -8.47
N ARG A 257 14.31 -28.47 -7.16
CA ARG A 257 14.74 -29.80 -6.68
C ARG A 257 13.91 -30.93 -7.29
N PHE A 258 12.59 -30.77 -7.37
CA PHE A 258 11.71 -31.74 -8.01
C PHE A 258 12.11 -31.94 -9.48
N THR A 259 12.34 -30.87 -10.23
CA THR A 259 12.74 -30.94 -11.65
C THR A 259 14.06 -31.69 -11.83
N ILE A 260 15.05 -31.39 -10.98
CA ILE A 260 16.35 -32.09 -10.99
C ILE A 260 16.17 -33.58 -10.72
N LEU A 261 15.47 -33.94 -9.64
CA LEU A 261 15.23 -35.35 -9.29
C LEU A 261 14.40 -36.07 -10.34
N HIS A 262 13.40 -35.42 -10.91
CA HIS A 262 12.55 -35.95 -11.96
C HIS A 262 13.35 -36.28 -13.22
N ASN A 263 14.24 -35.37 -13.64
CA ASN A 263 15.13 -35.61 -14.78
C ASN A 263 16.13 -36.74 -14.50
N GLN A 264 16.73 -36.76 -13.30
CA GLN A 264 17.62 -37.84 -12.87
C GLN A 264 16.92 -39.21 -12.91
N LEU A 265 15.68 -39.27 -12.42
CA LEU A 265 14.89 -40.48 -12.44
C LEU A 265 14.55 -40.92 -13.88
N GLY A 266 14.20 -39.97 -14.75
CA GLY A 266 13.95 -40.23 -16.18
C GLY A 266 15.13 -40.88 -16.88
N HIS A 267 16.35 -40.34 -16.68
CA HIS A 267 17.57 -40.92 -17.22
C HIS A 267 17.83 -42.34 -16.68
N LEU A 268 17.62 -42.58 -15.38
CA LEU A 268 17.78 -43.91 -14.80
C LEU A 268 16.77 -44.91 -15.36
N TYR A 269 15.51 -44.50 -15.56
CA TYR A 269 14.46 -45.35 -16.13
C TYR A 269 14.75 -45.73 -17.58
N GLU A 270 15.16 -44.77 -18.41
CA GLU A 270 15.55 -45.01 -19.81
C GLU A 270 16.70 -46.03 -19.88
N ARG A 271 17.72 -45.83 -19.04
CA ARG A 271 18.91 -46.70 -19.00
C ARG A 271 18.63 -48.10 -18.48
N LEU A 272 17.79 -48.22 -17.45
CA LEU A 272 17.34 -49.51 -16.92
C LEU A 272 16.26 -50.16 -17.81
N LYS A 273 15.83 -49.50 -18.90
CA LYS A 273 14.74 -49.92 -19.80
C LYS A 273 13.44 -50.22 -19.03
N LYS A 274 13.20 -49.48 -17.95
CA LYS A 274 12.00 -49.60 -17.12
C LYS A 274 10.85 -48.88 -17.79
N ASN A 275 9.64 -49.41 -17.63
CA ASN A 275 8.46 -48.79 -18.22
C ASN A 275 7.86 -47.79 -17.24
N ALA A 276 8.04 -46.50 -17.53
CA ALA A 276 7.53 -45.39 -16.71
C ALA A 276 6.01 -45.47 -16.46
N GLU A 277 5.24 -46.10 -17.34
CA GLU A 277 3.79 -46.27 -17.18
C GLU A 277 3.38 -47.46 -16.27
N LYS A 278 4.28 -48.42 -16.04
CA LYS A 278 3.98 -49.64 -15.25
C LYS A 278 4.64 -49.65 -13.87
N ASP A 279 5.85 -49.14 -13.72
CA ASP A 279 6.65 -49.21 -12.47
C ASP A 279 6.37 -48.03 -11.51
N TYR A 280 5.14 -47.53 -11.58
CA TYR A 280 4.74 -46.15 -11.33
C TYR A 280 5.08 -45.53 -9.95
N CYS A 281 6.01 -44.58 -9.90
CA CYS A 281 6.13 -43.65 -8.77
C CYS A 281 5.03 -42.59 -8.86
N LEU A 282 4.21 -42.41 -7.80
CA LEU A 282 3.09 -41.45 -7.79
C LEU A 282 3.52 -40.04 -8.22
N ALA A 283 4.76 -39.64 -7.92
CA ALA A 283 5.33 -38.35 -8.31
C ALA A 283 5.38 -38.11 -9.84
N TYR A 284 5.35 -39.15 -10.68
CA TYR A 284 5.23 -39.02 -12.14
C TYR A 284 3.76 -38.85 -12.60
N LYS A 285 2.75 -39.27 -11.81
CA LYS A 285 1.29 -39.16 -12.11
C LYS A 285 0.84 -37.73 -11.86
N THR A 286 1.29 -37.17 -10.74
CA THR A 286 0.70 -35.95 -10.19
C THR A 286 1.09 -34.69 -10.96
N GLY A 287 2.04 -34.81 -11.90
CA GLY A 287 2.56 -33.67 -12.66
C GLY A 287 3.22 -32.62 -11.76
N SER A 288 3.58 -31.48 -12.35
CA SER A 288 4.15 -30.33 -11.65
C SER A 288 3.15 -29.58 -10.75
N GLU A 289 1.89 -30.01 -10.69
CA GLU A 289 0.79 -29.24 -10.10
C GLU A 289 0.65 -29.43 -8.58
N ASN A 290 1.14 -30.52 -8.00
CA ASN A 290 1.11 -30.78 -6.55
C ASN A 290 2.47 -31.28 -6.02
N ILE A 291 3.48 -30.41 -6.09
CA ILE A 291 4.81 -30.68 -5.54
C ILE A 291 4.76 -30.38 -4.03
N ASN A 292 4.74 -31.46 -3.24
CA ASN A 292 4.76 -31.42 -1.78
C ASN A 292 6.04 -32.12 -1.28
N ALA A 293 6.39 -31.90 -0.01
CA ALA A 293 7.56 -32.55 0.60
C ALA A 293 7.50 -34.09 0.49
N PHE A 294 6.30 -34.67 0.52
CA PHE A 294 6.08 -36.11 0.31
C PHE A 294 6.48 -36.58 -1.09
N THR A 295 6.13 -35.83 -2.16
CA THR A 295 6.45 -36.25 -3.53
C THR A 295 7.95 -36.22 -3.80
N ILE A 296 8.67 -35.23 -3.24
CA ILE A 296 10.14 -35.16 -3.30
C ILE A 296 10.77 -36.38 -2.61
N LYS A 297 10.34 -36.72 -1.40
CA LYS A 297 10.83 -37.91 -0.68
C LYS A 297 10.57 -39.21 -1.45
N GLN A 298 9.43 -39.30 -2.12
CA GLN A 298 9.09 -40.46 -2.93
C GLN A 298 9.98 -40.59 -4.17
N LEU A 299 10.29 -39.48 -4.86
CA LEU A 299 11.26 -39.47 -5.95
C LEU A 299 12.65 -39.90 -5.48
N GLU A 300 13.12 -39.38 -4.35
CA GLU A 300 14.42 -39.75 -3.79
C GLU A 300 14.50 -41.23 -3.45
N HIS A 301 13.44 -41.79 -2.86
CA HIS A 301 13.34 -43.21 -2.56
C HIS A 301 13.40 -44.05 -3.85
N GLU A 302 12.62 -43.68 -4.87
CA GLU A 302 12.59 -44.40 -6.14
C GLU A 302 13.96 -44.34 -6.86
N ILE A 303 14.63 -43.18 -6.85
CA ILE A 303 16.00 -43.03 -7.36
C ILE A 303 16.95 -43.97 -6.61
N ALA A 304 16.85 -44.06 -5.29
CA ALA A 304 17.66 -44.97 -4.49
C ALA A 304 17.41 -46.44 -4.87
N CYS A 305 16.14 -46.86 -4.99
CA CYS A 305 15.78 -48.19 -5.44
C CYS A 305 16.32 -48.52 -6.85
N CYS A 306 16.25 -47.57 -7.77
CA CYS A 306 16.81 -47.72 -9.11
C CYS A 306 18.33 -47.84 -9.09
N ARG A 307 19.02 -47.07 -8.24
CA ARG A 307 20.47 -47.19 -8.06
C ARG A 307 20.86 -48.54 -7.47
N GLU A 308 20.10 -49.06 -6.52
CA GLU A 308 20.32 -50.40 -5.97
C GLU A 308 20.09 -51.50 -7.00
N GLU A 309 19.05 -51.38 -7.82
CA GLU A 309 18.78 -52.29 -8.94
C GLU A 309 19.89 -52.25 -9.98
N ARG A 310 20.35 -51.04 -10.35
CA ARG A 310 21.51 -50.81 -11.21
C ARG A 310 22.76 -51.51 -10.66
N MET A 311 23.00 -51.42 -9.35
CA MET A 311 24.12 -52.10 -8.71
C MET A 311 23.96 -53.62 -8.69
N ARG A 312 22.76 -54.14 -8.41
CA ARG A 312 22.45 -55.57 -8.40
C ARG A 312 22.70 -56.21 -9.76
N ASN A 313 22.31 -55.52 -10.84
CA ASN A 313 22.47 -55.96 -12.22
C ASN A 313 23.72 -55.35 -12.89
N GLY A 314 24.66 -54.82 -12.11
CA GLY A 314 25.66 -53.88 -12.63
C GLY A 314 26.64 -54.46 -13.65
N LYS A 315 26.82 -55.79 -13.70
CA LYS A 315 27.60 -56.44 -14.77
C LYS A 315 26.93 -56.34 -16.13
N GLU A 316 25.63 -56.65 -16.19
CA GLU A 316 24.81 -56.57 -17.41
C GLU A 316 24.63 -55.10 -17.82
N TYR A 317 24.40 -54.22 -16.84
CA TYR A 317 24.32 -52.78 -17.05
C TYR A 317 25.63 -52.23 -17.65
N ARG A 318 26.78 -52.55 -17.05
CA ARG A 318 28.11 -52.13 -17.55
C ARG A 318 28.35 -52.58 -18.99
N GLN A 319 27.97 -53.83 -19.30
CA GLN A 319 28.11 -54.34 -20.66
C GLN A 319 27.21 -53.56 -21.63
N SER A 320 25.94 -53.38 -21.28
CA SER A 320 24.98 -52.67 -22.13
C SER A 320 25.33 -51.21 -22.36
N ILE A 321 25.82 -50.49 -21.34
CA ILE A 321 26.24 -49.10 -21.51
C ILE A 321 27.53 -48.99 -22.32
N ARG A 322 28.48 -49.92 -22.13
CA ARG A 322 29.70 -49.97 -22.95
C ARG A 322 29.36 -50.17 -24.43
N GLU A 323 28.43 -51.07 -24.74
CA GLU A 323 27.95 -51.28 -26.11
C GLU A 323 27.30 -50.03 -26.69
N GLN A 324 26.47 -49.33 -25.91
CA GLN A 324 25.84 -48.07 -26.35
C GLN A 324 26.87 -46.95 -26.58
N ILE A 325 27.87 -46.83 -25.70
CA ILE A 325 28.97 -45.87 -25.88
C ILE A 325 29.76 -46.21 -27.15
N VAL A 326 30.09 -47.49 -27.37
CA VAL A 326 30.82 -47.92 -28.57
C VAL A 326 30.02 -47.65 -29.84
N ASP A 327 28.72 -47.98 -29.85
CA ASP A 327 27.83 -47.69 -30.99
C ASP A 327 27.75 -46.19 -31.29
N LEU A 328 27.63 -45.34 -30.26
CA LEU A 328 27.68 -43.88 -30.45
C LEU A 328 29.04 -43.41 -30.95
N LEU A 329 30.15 -43.93 -30.40
CA LEU A 329 31.51 -43.58 -30.83
C LEU A 329 31.76 -44.00 -32.29
N ASP A 330 31.24 -45.16 -32.70
CA ASP A 330 31.33 -45.69 -34.07
C ASP A 330 30.53 -44.81 -35.04
N LYS A 331 29.28 -44.45 -34.70
CA LYS A 331 28.46 -43.50 -35.48
C LYS A 331 29.06 -42.10 -35.55
N SER A 332 29.82 -41.71 -34.54
CA SER A 332 30.41 -40.37 -34.44
C SER A 332 31.74 -40.23 -35.20
N HIS A 333 32.27 -41.31 -35.80
CA HIS A 333 33.60 -41.36 -36.46
C HIS A 333 34.77 -40.84 -35.61
N LEU A 334 34.67 -40.98 -34.28
CA LEU A 334 35.61 -40.37 -33.34
C LEU A 334 36.97 -41.09 -33.29
N GLY A 335 38.03 -40.29 -33.14
CA GLY A 335 39.41 -40.79 -33.11
C GLY A 335 39.79 -41.58 -31.85
N ASP A 336 40.93 -42.28 -31.92
CA ASP A 336 41.43 -43.20 -30.88
C ASP A 336 41.64 -42.55 -29.50
N ASN A 337 41.86 -41.23 -29.47
CA ASN A 337 42.02 -40.45 -28.24
C ASN A 337 40.74 -40.42 -27.40
N GLU A 338 39.57 -40.27 -28.03
CA GLU A 338 38.29 -40.26 -27.31
C GLU A 338 37.88 -41.68 -26.89
N ARG A 339 38.27 -42.70 -27.67
CA ARG A 339 38.13 -44.13 -27.29
C ARG A 339 39.02 -44.54 -26.12
N SER A 340 40.09 -43.79 -25.83
CA SER A 340 41.00 -44.07 -24.72
C SER A 340 40.34 -43.89 -23.35
N VAL A 341 39.35 -43.00 -23.23
CA VAL A 341 38.62 -42.76 -21.98
C VAL A 341 37.84 -44.00 -21.57
N LEU A 342 37.19 -44.67 -22.51
CA LEU A 342 36.48 -45.93 -22.27
C LEU A 342 37.44 -47.05 -21.82
N LYS A 343 38.68 -47.07 -22.33
CA LYS A 343 39.71 -48.03 -21.90
C LYS A 343 40.18 -47.77 -20.45
N ASN A 344 40.25 -46.50 -20.05
CA ASN A 344 40.64 -46.11 -18.69
C ASN A 344 39.58 -46.46 -17.64
N LEU A 345 38.33 -46.68 -18.06
CA LEU A 345 37.20 -47.07 -17.21
C LEU A 345 37.07 -48.61 -17.06
N ASP A 346 37.97 -49.41 -17.66
CA ASP A 346 37.89 -50.88 -17.63
C ASP A 346 38.50 -51.46 -16.34
N LEU A 347 37.88 -51.16 -15.19
CA LEU A 347 38.26 -51.68 -13.88
C LEU A 347 37.57 -53.02 -13.58
N GLU A 348 38.28 -53.95 -12.91
CA GLU A 348 37.75 -55.27 -12.53
C GLU A 348 36.67 -55.18 -11.44
N THR A 349 36.85 -54.26 -10.47
CA THR A 349 35.91 -54.09 -9.35
C THR A 349 34.76 -53.17 -9.73
N LEU A 350 33.54 -53.70 -9.68
CA LEU A 350 32.33 -52.91 -9.89
C LEU A 350 32.03 -52.06 -8.64
N SER A 351 32.02 -50.74 -8.81
CA SER A 351 31.58 -49.77 -7.79
C SER A 351 30.48 -48.87 -8.33
N ALA A 352 29.75 -48.20 -7.44
CA ALA A 352 28.75 -47.21 -7.84
C ALA A 352 29.39 -46.05 -8.61
N ASP A 353 30.53 -45.55 -8.13
CA ASP A 353 31.30 -44.47 -8.78
C ASP A 353 31.76 -44.86 -10.18
N LEU A 354 32.10 -46.14 -10.40
CA LEU A 354 32.47 -46.63 -11.72
C LEU A 354 31.29 -46.59 -12.69
N LEU A 355 30.10 -47.01 -12.24
CA LEU A 355 28.88 -46.93 -13.06
C LEU A 355 28.49 -45.48 -13.36
N ASP A 356 28.65 -44.58 -12.38
CA ASP A 356 28.42 -43.15 -12.59
C ASP A 356 29.42 -42.55 -13.60
N ALA A 357 30.68 -43.03 -13.61
CA ALA A 357 31.67 -42.62 -14.61
C ALA A 357 31.33 -43.11 -16.02
N TYR A 358 30.81 -44.34 -16.17
CA TYR A 358 30.26 -44.81 -17.46
C TYR A 358 29.04 -43.98 -17.87
N ASP A 359 28.20 -43.60 -16.90
CA ASP A 359 27.01 -42.81 -17.18
C ASP A 359 27.35 -41.41 -17.71
N ALA A 360 28.32 -40.74 -17.06
CA ALA A 360 28.85 -39.44 -17.47
C ALA A 360 29.58 -39.51 -18.82
N GLU A 361 30.33 -40.58 -19.08
CA GLU A 361 31.03 -40.74 -20.36
C GLU A 361 30.05 -40.94 -21.52
N TYR A 362 28.98 -41.71 -21.32
CA TYR A 362 27.91 -41.83 -22.30
C TYR A 362 27.25 -40.47 -22.59
N GLU A 363 26.91 -39.69 -21.57
CA GLU A 363 26.32 -38.36 -21.75
C GLU A 363 27.26 -37.41 -22.50
N ARG A 364 28.55 -37.43 -22.17
CA ARG A 364 29.58 -36.66 -22.87
C ARG A 364 29.65 -37.03 -24.35
N VAL A 365 29.69 -38.32 -24.67
CA VAL A 365 29.74 -38.82 -26.05
C VAL A 365 28.46 -38.49 -26.80
N ALA A 366 27.29 -38.66 -26.17
CA ALA A 366 26.00 -38.32 -26.76
C ALA A 366 25.89 -36.82 -27.08
N GLN A 367 26.27 -35.93 -26.15
CA GLN A 367 26.28 -34.49 -26.40
C GLN A 367 27.25 -34.08 -27.51
N LEU A 368 28.42 -34.72 -27.57
CA LEU A 368 29.37 -34.49 -28.66
C LEU A 368 28.82 -34.98 -30.00
N PHE A 369 28.16 -36.15 -30.03
CA PHE A 369 27.50 -36.65 -31.21
C PHE A 369 26.41 -35.68 -31.68
N GLU A 370 25.51 -35.23 -30.80
CA GLU A 370 24.47 -34.25 -31.17
C GLU A 370 25.06 -32.96 -31.73
N LYS A 371 26.12 -32.44 -31.11
CA LYS A 371 26.80 -31.23 -31.58
C LYS A 371 27.45 -31.42 -32.96
N ARG A 372 27.99 -32.62 -33.23
CA ARG A 372 28.69 -32.98 -34.48
C ARG A 372 27.75 -33.57 -35.54
N ARG A 373 26.52 -33.92 -35.18
CA ARG A 373 25.54 -34.63 -36.02
C ARG A 373 25.37 -33.99 -37.40
N PRO A 374 25.21 -32.65 -37.55
CA PRO A 374 25.03 -32.06 -38.89
C PRO A 374 26.22 -32.32 -39.83
N VAL A 375 27.44 -32.32 -39.28
CA VAL A 375 28.67 -32.57 -40.06
C VAL A 375 28.80 -34.06 -40.39
N ILE A 376 28.47 -34.93 -39.44
CA ILE A 376 28.51 -36.39 -39.61
C ILE A 376 27.49 -36.82 -40.69
N GLU A 377 26.26 -36.32 -40.63
CA GLU A 377 25.23 -36.63 -41.64
C GLU A 377 25.63 -36.15 -43.04
N ALA A 378 26.23 -34.95 -43.14
CA ALA A 378 26.75 -34.43 -44.40
C ALA A 378 27.92 -35.27 -44.92
N TYR A 379 28.80 -35.75 -44.04
CA TYR A 379 29.91 -36.63 -44.36
C TYR A 379 29.42 -38.00 -44.85
N GLU A 380 28.49 -38.64 -44.15
CA GLU A 380 27.92 -39.93 -44.55
C GLU A 380 27.21 -39.83 -45.90
N LYS A 381 26.48 -38.74 -46.15
CA LYS A 381 25.86 -38.44 -47.45
C LYS A 381 26.92 -38.32 -48.55
N TRP A 382 28.05 -37.65 -48.28
CA TRP A 382 29.15 -37.55 -49.23
C TRP A 382 29.83 -38.90 -49.46
N LEU A 383 30.14 -39.65 -48.38
CA LEU A 383 30.84 -40.93 -48.43
C LEU A 383 30.04 -42.00 -49.18
N THR A 384 28.73 -42.08 -48.94
CA THR A 384 27.82 -42.98 -49.68
C THR A 384 27.80 -42.66 -51.17
N PHE A 385 27.64 -41.37 -51.52
CA PHE A 385 27.62 -40.93 -52.92
C PHE A 385 28.96 -41.13 -53.62
N TRP A 386 30.08 -40.93 -52.90
CA TRP A 386 31.43 -41.19 -53.40
C TRP A 386 31.67 -42.68 -53.65
N ASN A 387 31.26 -43.55 -52.72
CA ASN A 387 31.37 -45.00 -52.89
C ASN A 387 30.56 -45.51 -54.09
N ASP A 388 29.36 -44.97 -54.31
CA ASP A 388 28.54 -45.24 -55.50
C ASP A 388 29.24 -44.80 -56.79
N PHE A 389 29.90 -43.64 -56.78
CA PHE A 389 30.70 -43.16 -57.90
C PHE A 389 31.91 -44.05 -58.18
N VAL A 390 32.64 -44.49 -57.14
CA VAL A 390 33.78 -45.41 -57.26
C VAL A 390 33.33 -46.78 -57.80
N ALA A 391 32.22 -47.32 -57.32
CA ALA A 391 31.65 -48.56 -57.83
C ALA A 391 31.23 -48.41 -59.31
N PHE A 392 30.59 -47.30 -59.65
CA PHE A 392 30.20 -46.98 -61.01
C PHE A 392 31.40 -46.83 -61.97
N THR A 393 32.47 -46.15 -61.55
CA THR A 393 33.68 -45.96 -62.37
C THR A 393 34.44 -47.27 -62.58
N LYS A 394 34.56 -48.11 -61.55
CA LYS A 394 35.11 -49.48 -61.67
C LYS A 394 34.30 -50.30 -62.69
N ALA A 395 32.98 -50.29 -62.59
CA ALA A 395 32.10 -50.98 -63.54
C ALA A 395 32.16 -50.39 -64.96
N SER A 396 32.35 -49.07 -65.09
CA SER A 396 32.43 -48.37 -66.39
C SER A 396 33.80 -48.52 -67.08
N THR A 397 34.84 -48.89 -66.33
CA THR A 397 36.20 -49.07 -66.86
C THR A 397 36.47 -50.52 -67.26
N ASP A 398 35.68 -51.48 -66.76
CA ASP A 398 35.77 -52.89 -67.13
C ASP A 398 35.53 -53.11 -68.64
N PRO A 399 36.50 -53.64 -69.40
CA PRO A 399 36.32 -53.98 -70.81
C PRO A 399 35.23 -55.03 -71.05
N GLY A 400 34.93 -55.88 -70.06
CA GLY A 400 33.87 -56.89 -70.09
C GLY A 400 32.45 -56.32 -70.08
N ARG A 401 32.27 -55.04 -69.74
CA ARG A 401 30.95 -54.40 -69.58
C ARG A 401 30.07 -54.44 -70.83
N PHE A 402 30.67 -54.39 -72.03
CA PHE A 402 29.94 -54.43 -73.30
C PHE A 402 29.43 -55.84 -73.67
N ARG A 403 29.92 -56.88 -72.97
CA ARG A 403 29.53 -58.28 -73.20
C ARG A 403 28.28 -58.69 -72.40
N ILE A 404 27.82 -57.83 -71.49
CA ILE A 404 26.66 -58.08 -70.64
C ILE A 404 25.37 -57.87 -71.45
N ARG A 405 24.55 -58.92 -71.56
CA ARG A 405 23.25 -58.87 -72.25
C ARG A 405 22.34 -57.85 -71.54
N GLY A 406 21.87 -56.83 -72.26
CA GLY A 406 21.06 -55.73 -71.69
C GLY A 406 21.85 -54.46 -71.32
N TYR A 407 23.12 -54.34 -71.72
CA TYR A 407 23.89 -53.10 -71.57
C TYR A 407 23.18 -51.90 -72.21
N ASN A 408 22.95 -50.85 -71.41
CA ASN A 408 22.30 -49.62 -71.84
C ASN A 408 23.26 -48.43 -71.67
N ALA A 409 23.94 -48.07 -72.76
CA ALA A 409 24.91 -46.97 -72.82
C ALA A 409 24.29 -45.61 -72.43
N GLU A 410 23.01 -45.38 -72.75
CA GLU A 410 22.32 -44.13 -72.40
C GLU A 410 22.02 -44.05 -70.91
N ALA A 411 21.73 -45.18 -70.26
CA ALA A 411 21.55 -45.25 -68.82
C ALA A 411 22.89 -45.02 -68.08
N GLU A 412 23.99 -45.60 -68.59
CA GLU A 412 25.35 -45.33 -68.07
C GLU A 412 25.72 -43.85 -68.25
N GLY A 413 25.50 -43.27 -69.43
CA GLY A 413 25.75 -41.86 -69.71
C GLY A 413 24.92 -40.91 -68.83
N ARG A 414 23.64 -41.25 -68.57
CA ARG A 414 22.78 -40.50 -67.63
C ARG A 414 23.30 -40.58 -66.20
N LYS A 415 23.70 -41.76 -65.72
CA LYS A 415 24.31 -41.93 -64.39
C LYS A 415 25.63 -41.18 -64.27
N ARG A 416 26.48 -41.21 -65.31
CA ARG A 416 27.73 -40.44 -65.36
C ARG A 416 27.48 -38.93 -65.26
N LYS A 417 26.51 -38.40 -66.03
CA LYS A 417 26.10 -36.99 -65.94
C LYS A 417 25.53 -36.64 -64.55
N LYS A 418 24.78 -37.56 -63.94
CA LYS A 418 24.25 -37.40 -62.57
C LYS A 418 25.38 -37.25 -61.55
N PHE A 419 26.34 -38.18 -61.54
CA PHE A 419 27.50 -38.10 -60.65
C PHE A 419 28.34 -36.84 -60.87
N LEU A 420 28.63 -36.47 -62.13
CA LEU A 420 29.40 -35.26 -62.43
C LEU A 420 28.72 -33.95 -61.99
N ARG A 421 27.39 -33.94 -61.88
CA ARG A 421 26.62 -32.77 -61.44
C ARG A 421 26.43 -32.74 -59.93
N GLU A 422 26.05 -33.87 -59.34
CA GLU A 422 25.62 -33.94 -57.93
C GLU A 422 26.81 -34.13 -56.98
N LEU A 423 27.92 -34.75 -57.42
CA LEU A 423 29.08 -34.96 -56.56
C LEU A 423 29.73 -33.63 -56.11
N PRO A 424 29.97 -32.64 -57.01
CA PRO A 424 30.49 -31.34 -56.58
C PRO A 424 29.51 -30.57 -55.68
N GLN A 425 28.20 -30.77 -55.85
CA GLN A 425 27.19 -30.11 -55.01
C GLN A 425 27.19 -30.68 -53.59
N ILE A 426 27.21 -32.01 -53.45
CA ILE A 426 27.28 -32.69 -52.15
C ILE A 426 28.62 -32.41 -51.45
N GLU A 427 29.72 -32.35 -52.21
CA GLU A 427 31.03 -31.95 -51.68
C GLU A 427 31.04 -30.50 -51.19
N GLN A 428 30.45 -29.56 -51.93
CA GLN A 428 30.30 -28.17 -51.48
C GLN A 428 29.38 -28.04 -50.26
N GLU A 429 28.26 -28.78 -50.22
CA GLU A 429 27.37 -28.82 -49.04
C GLU A 429 28.15 -29.29 -47.81
N PHE A 430 28.90 -30.39 -47.92
CA PHE A 430 29.75 -30.89 -46.84
C PHE A 430 30.82 -29.88 -46.40
N LEU A 431 31.52 -29.25 -47.34
CA LEU A 431 32.55 -28.25 -47.04
C LEU A 431 31.95 -26.98 -46.40
N ASN A 432 30.75 -26.56 -46.79
CA ASN A 432 30.06 -25.43 -46.17
C ASN A 432 29.68 -25.74 -44.72
N THR A 433 29.06 -26.90 -44.47
CA THR A 433 28.72 -27.36 -43.11
C THR A 433 29.98 -27.51 -42.24
N LEU A 434 31.09 -27.94 -42.82
CA LEU A 434 32.38 -28.00 -42.13
C LEU A 434 32.98 -26.61 -41.86
N SER A 435 32.78 -25.65 -42.77
CA SER A 435 33.30 -24.28 -42.63
C SER A 435 32.62 -23.51 -41.50
N GLU A 436 31.33 -23.77 -41.28
CA GLU A 436 30.50 -23.24 -40.19
C GLU A 436 30.77 -23.94 -38.84
N TYR A 437 31.47 -25.07 -38.86
CA TYR A 437 31.82 -25.84 -37.66
C TYR A 437 33.21 -25.46 -37.13
N ASP A 438 33.25 -24.87 -35.94
CA ASP A 438 34.45 -24.24 -35.34
C ASP A 438 35.40 -25.19 -34.58
N ASP A 439 35.08 -26.49 -34.46
CA ASP A 439 35.89 -27.42 -33.66
C ASP A 439 37.10 -27.94 -34.45
N THR A 440 38.27 -27.34 -34.18
CA THR A 440 39.56 -27.70 -34.80
C THR A 440 40.11 -29.05 -34.36
N THR A 441 39.53 -29.69 -33.34
CA THR A 441 39.96 -31.01 -32.84
C THR A 441 39.20 -32.17 -33.48
N PHE A 442 38.24 -31.88 -34.36
CA PHE A 442 37.40 -32.88 -34.98
C PHE A 442 38.18 -33.68 -36.05
N CYS A 443 38.23 -34.99 -35.84
CA CYS A 443 38.81 -35.97 -36.76
C CYS A 443 37.74 -36.96 -37.18
N ILE A 444 37.77 -37.39 -38.44
CA ILE A 444 37.00 -38.53 -38.96
C ILE A 444 37.99 -39.64 -39.23
N ASP A 445 37.79 -40.82 -38.63
CA ASP A 445 38.66 -42.00 -38.79
C ASP A 445 40.15 -41.67 -38.54
N ASN A 446 40.42 -40.90 -37.48
CA ASN A 446 41.75 -40.38 -37.10
C ASN A 446 42.41 -39.38 -38.08
N ILE A 447 41.67 -38.89 -39.08
CA ILE A 447 42.14 -37.88 -40.02
C ILE A 447 41.54 -36.53 -39.62
N PRO A 448 42.37 -35.50 -39.30
CA PRO A 448 41.86 -34.16 -39.05
C PRO A 448 41.22 -33.61 -40.33
N ILE A 449 39.97 -33.18 -40.23
CA ILE A 449 39.23 -32.72 -41.41
C ILE A 449 39.75 -31.37 -41.92
N ARG A 450 40.30 -30.54 -41.02
CA ARG A 450 41.09 -29.37 -41.38
C ARG A 450 42.58 -29.73 -41.31
N GLN A 451 43.19 -30.03 -42.45
CA GLN A 451 44.65 -29.98 -42.56
C GLN A 451 45.10 -28.52 -42.45
N LYS A 452 46.05 -28.23 -41.56
CA LYS A 452 46.69 -26.91 -41.49
C LYS A 452 47.43 -26.58 -42.77
#